data_AF-A0A8T3W812-F1
#
_entry.id   AF-A0A8T3W812-F1
#
_cell.length_a   1.000
_cell.length_b   1.000
_cell.length_c   1.000
_cell.angle_alpha   90.00
_cell.angle_beta   90.00
_cell.angle_gamma   90.00
#
_symmetry.space_group_name_H-M   'P 1'
#
loop_
_entity.id
_entity.type
_entity.pdbx_description
1 polymer ?
#
loop_
_entity_poly.entity_id
_entity_poly.type
_entity_poly.pdbx_seq_one_letter_code
_entity_poly.pdbx_strand_id
1 'polypeptide(L)'
;MKGKFELNHTNNGRLETLIINEISKQETKNKVLLGSAYCVNIGHCAYLGTRHCNNFLSRVKYYFLDEEAINLKDYRKMEPNGICVEFYSDKK
;
A
#
# COMPACT_ATOMS: atom_id res chain seq x y z
N MET A 1 12.88 7.95 9.38
CA MET A 1 12.94 6.47 9.41
C MET A 1 11.97 5.96 8.36
N LYS A 2 12.37 5.02 7.50
CA LYS A 2 11.43 4.35 6.59
C LYS A 2 10.51 3.44 7.41
N GLY A 3 9.20 3.57 7.26
CA GLY A 3 8.19 2.80 7.97
C GLY A 3 8.08 1.35 7.48
N LYS A 4 7.46 0.51 8.30
CA LYS A 4 7.06 -0.86 7.94
C LYS A 4 5.58 -1.02 8.23
N PHE A 5 4.86 -1.69 7.34
CA PHE A 5 3.47 -2.04 7.54
C PHE A 5 3.33 -3.57 7.60
N GLU A 6 2.75 -4.06 8.69
CA GLU A 6 2.50 -5.48 8.89
C GLU A 6 1.06 -5.80 8.55
N LEU A 7 0.86 -6.76 7.66
CA LEU A 7 -0.44 -7.24 7.28
C LEU A 7 -0.57 -8.72 7.61
N ASN A 8 -1.50 -9.01 8.53
CA ASN A 8 -1.83 -10.37 8.89
C ASN A 8 -2.92 -10.89 7.93
N HIS A 9 -2.68 -12.04 7.31
CA HIS A 9 -3.63 -12.69 6.41
C HIS A 9 -3.67 -14.19 6.64
N THR A 10 -4.77 -14.83 6.24
CA THR A 10 -4.92 -16.28 6.34
C THR A 10 -4.72 -16.92 4.96
N ASN A 11 -3.72 -17.79 4.86
CA ASN A 11 -3.41 -18.55 3.66
C ASN A 11 -3.58 -20.05 3.96
N ASN A 12 -4.54 -20.72 3.30
CA ASN A 12 -4.85 -22.13 3.52
C ASN A 12 -5.01 -22.52 5.01
N GLY A 13 -5.68 -21.66 5.79
CA GLY A 13 -5.91 -21.88 7.23
C GLY A 13 -4.72 -21.56 8.14
N ARG A 14 -3.59 -21.10 7.60
CA ARG A 14 -2.44 -20.61 8.39
C ARG A 14 -2.44 -19.09 8.43
N LEU A 15 -2.28 -18.54 9.64
CA LEU A 15 -2.02 -17.11 9.80
C LEU A 15 -0.59 -16.82 9.36
N GLU A 16 -0.45 -15.93 8.39
CA GLU A 16 0.82 -15.45 7.88
C GLU A 16 0.90 -13.93 8.08
N THR A 17 2.11 -13.42 8.29
CA THR A 17 2.38 -11.98 8.38
C THR A 17 3.20 -11.55 7.18
N LEU A 18 2.65 -10.61 6.42
CA LEU A 18 3.35 -9.94 5.33
C LEU A 18 3.92 -8.62 5.83
N ILE A 19 5.22 -8.42 5.63
CA ILE A 19 5.88 -7.14 5.94
C ILE A 19 6.06 -6.36 4.63
N ILE A 20 5.43 -5.20 4.55
CA ILE A 20 5.52 -4.30 3.40
C ILE A 20 6.37 -3.10 3.81
N ASN A 21 7.40 -2.79 3.02
CA ASN A 21 8.36 -1.74 3.35
C ASN A 21 8.00 -0.41 2.68
N GLU A 22 8.10 0.68 3.43
CA GLU A 22 7.96 2.02 2.86
C GLU A 22 9.17 2.35 1.98
N ILE A 23 8.92 2.94 0.81
CA ILE A 23 9.95 3.40 -0.13
C ILE A 23 9.76 4.88 -0.48
N SER A 24 10.84 5.53 -0.92
CA SER A 24 10.80 6.91 -1.41
C SER A 24 10.31 7.01 -2.86
N LYS A 25 9.88 8.22 -3.27
CA LYS A 25 9.51 8.54 -4.65
C LYS A 25 10.60 8.25 -5.68
N GLN A 26 11.88 8.30 -5.30
CA GLN A 26 12.98 7.93 -6.19
C GLN A 26 13.05 6.41 -6.42
N GLU A 27 12.78 5.63 -5.38
CA GLU A 27 12.83 4.17 -5.42
C GLU A 27 11.70 3.56 -6.26
N THR A 28 10.53 4.23 -6.35
CA THR A 28 9.40 3.76 -7.15
C THR A 28 9.74 3.55 -8.63
N LYS A 29 10.67 4.35 -9.18
CA LYS A 29 11.13 4.26 -10.58
C LYS A 29 11.74 2.90 -10.95
N ASN A 30 12.25 2.18 -9.95
CA ASN A 30 12.86 0.87 -10.10
C ASN A 30 11.95 -0.27 -9.63
N LYS A 31 10.65 0.00 -9.47
CA LYS A 31 9.63 -0.95 -9.02
C LYS A 31 8.46 -1.00 -10.00
N VAL A 32 7.57 -1.97 -9.82
CA VAL A 32 6.36 -2.13 -10.65
C VAL A 32 5.15 -1.76 -9.80
N LEU A 33 4.39 -0.76 -10.26
CA LEU A 33 3.14 -0.35 -9.62
C LEU A 33 2.11 -1.48 -9.75
N LEU A 34 1.58 -1.91 -8.61
CA LEU A 34 0.51 -2.91 -8.52
C LEU A 34 -0.87 -2.27 -8.42
N GLY A 35 -0.95 -1.07 -7.84
CA GLY A 35 -2.16 -0.30 -7.69
C GLY A 35 -1.97 0.87 -6.75
N SER A 36 -2.90 1.81 -6.82
CA SER A 36 -2.97 2.98 -5.95
C SER A 36 -4.32 3.04 -5.25
N ALA A 37 -4.33 3.63 -4.06
CA ALA A 37 -5.54 3.88 -3.30
C ALA A 37 -5.46 5.26 -2.66
N TYR A 38 -6.56 5.98 -2.74
CA TYR A 38 -6.67 7.35 -2.25
C TYR A 38 -7.66 7.37 -1.10
N CYS A 39 -7.40 8.25 -0.13
CA CYS A 39 -8.40 8.69 0.83
C CYS A 39 -8.90 7.61 1.82
N VAL A 40 -8.17 6.49 1.96
CA VAL A 40 -8.48 5.41 2.92
C VAL A 40 -7.21 4.95 3.64
N ASN A 41 -7.33 4.30 4.80
CA ASN A 41 -6.16 3.81 5.53
C ASN A 41 -5.46 2.64 4.80
N ILE A 42 -4.16 2.45 5.02
CA ILE A 42 -3.33 1.47 4.30
C ILE A 42 -3.83 0.02 4.47
N GLY A 43 -4.39 -0.33 5.63
CA GLY A 43 -4.98 -1.64 5.88
C GLY A 43 -6.23 -1.88 5.03
N HIS A 44 -7.08 -0.87 4.89
CA HIS A 44 -8.26 -0.90 4.03
C HIS A 44 -7.85 -1.04 2.56
N CYS A 45 -6.84 -0.30 2.11
CA CYS A 45 -6.32 -0.43 0.75
C CYS A 45 -5.84 -1.86 0.47
N ALA A 46 -5.08 -2.42 1.40
CA ALA A 46 -4.53 -3.76 1.26
C ALA A 46 -5.64 -4.83 1.25
N TYR A 47 -6.66 -4.69 2.10
CA TYR A 47 -7.85 -5.54 2.09
C TYR A 47 -8.61 -5.48 0.76
N LEU A 48 -8.83 -4.30 0.19
CA LEU A 48 -9.45 -4.18 -1.13
C LEU A 48 -8.58 -4.83 -2.22
N GLY A 49 -7.26 -4.66 -2.14
CA GLY A 49 -6.30 -5.32 -3.01
C GLY A 49 -6.44 -6.85 -3.00
N THR A 50 -6.63 -7.46 -1.84
CA THR A 50 -6.85 -8.92 -1.73
C THR A 50 -8.17 -9.38 -2.33
N ARG A 51 -9.23 -8.55 -2.24
CA ARG A 51 -10.54 -8.88 -2.80
C ARG A 51 -10.59 -8.80 -4.32
N HIS A 52 -9.84 -7.89 -4.92
CA HIS A 52 -9.87 -7.65 -6.37
C HIS A 52 -8.76 -8.38 -7.13
N CYS A 53 -7.70 -8.83 -6.44
CA CYS A 53 -6.56 -9.47 -7.05
C CYS A 53 -6.06 -10.63 -6.18
N ASN A 54 -6.35 -11.86 -6.61
CA ASN A 54 -6.07 -13.10 -5.86
C ASN A 54 -4.58 -13.30 -5.52
N ASN A 55 -3.67 -12.66 -6.24
CA ASN A 55 -2.22 -12.73 -6.00
C ASN A 55 -1.63 -11.38 -5.54
N PHE A 56 -2.45 -10.45 -5.06
CA PHE A 56 -1.99 -9.15 -4.58
C PHE A 56 -0.97 -9.29 -3.45
N LEU A 57 -1.31 -10.06 -2.42
CA LEU A 57 -0.45 -10.24 -1.24
C LEU A 57 0.87 -10.94 -1.56
N SER A 58 0.91 -11.85 -2.53
CA SER A 58 2.16 -12.51 -2.93
C SER A 58 3.06 -11.60 -3.78
N ARG A 59 2.53 -10.49 -4.31
CA ARG A 59 3.26 -9.56 -5.19
C ARG A 59 3.71 -8.31 -4.47
N VAL A 60 2.91 -7.81 -3.53
CA VAL A 60 3.19 -6.55 -2.84
C VAL A 60 4.36 -6.71 -1.88
N LYS A 61 5.34 -5.83 -2.04
CA LYS A 61 6.57 -5.80 -1.22
C LYS A 61 6.86 -4.42 -0.66
N TYR A 62 6.40 -3.39 -1.36
CA TYR A 62 6.66 -2.00 -1.00
C TYR A 62 5.39 -1.17 -1.06
N TYR A 63 5.37 -0.09 -0.28
CA TYR A 63 4.40 0.97 -0.41
C TYR A 63 5.07 2.35 -0.43
N PHE A 64 4.45 3.31 -1.11
CA PHE A 64 4.85 4.71 -1.09
C PHE A 64 3.65 5.54 -0.64
N LEU A 65 3.86 6.43 0.32
CA LEU A 65 2.86 7.43 0.73
C LEU A 65 3.04 8.67 -0.13
N ASP A 66 2.07 8.91 -1.01
CA ASP A 66 2.07 10.10 -1.86
C ASP A 66 1.45 11.28 -1.10
N GLU A 67 2.28 12.01 -0.36
CA GLU A 67 1.86 13.21 0.37
C GLU A 67 1.54 14.40 -0.55
N GLU A 68 2.01 14.35 -1.80
CA GLU A 68 1.81 15.40 -2.80
C GLU A 68 0.57 15.14 -3.67
N ALA A 69 -0.12 14.02 -3.47
CA ALA A 69 -1.31 13.65 -4.23
C ALA A 69 -2.32 14.80 -4.26
N ILE A 70 -2.65 15.23 -5.47
CA ILE A 70 -3.66 16.27 -5.72
C ILE A 70 -4.94 15.81 -5.03
N ASN A 71 -5.54 16.69 -4.22
CA ASN A 71 -6.71 16.47 -3.36
C ASN A 71 -6.47 15.91 -1.95
N LEU A 72 -5.25 15.46 -1.58
CA LEU A 72 -5.04 14.93 -0.22
C LEU A 72 -5.22 16.02 0.85
N LYS A 73 -4.77 17.25 0.57
CA LYS A 73 -4.92 18.40 1.49
C LYS A 73 -6.39 18.75 1.74
N ASP A 74 -7.21 18.74 0.69
CA ASP A 74 -8.63 19.06 0.81
C ASP A 74 -9.41 17.93 1.46
N TYR A 75 -9.05 16.67 1.15
CA TYR A 75 -9.68 15.51 1.78
C TYR A 75 -9.32 15.39 3.26
N ARG A 76 -8.08 15.69 3.67
CA ARG A 76 -7.68 15.70 5.08
C ARG A 76 -8.46 16.71 5.93
N LYS A 77 -9.16 17.68 5.32
CA LYS A 77 -10.12 18.55 6.03
C LYS A 77 -11.38 17.79 6.47
N MET A 78 -11.78 16.76 5.72
CA MET A 78 -12.94 15.91 6.02
C MET A 78 -12.54 14.65 6.79
N GLU A 79 -11.45 14.01 6.38
CA GLU A 79 -10.91 12.77 6.94
C GLU A 79 -9.43 12.97 7.29
N PRO A 80 -9.12 13.42 8.52
CA PRO A 80 -7.78 13.83 8.94
C PRO A 80 -6.69 12.76 8.73
N ASN A 81 -7.10 11.49 8.72
CA ASN A 81 -6.21 10.34 8.58
C ASN A 81 -6.16 9.78 7.15
N GLY A 82 -6.75 10.46 6.17
CA GLY A 82 -6.69 10.09 4.77
C GLY A 82 -5.25 10.06 4.25
N ILE A 83 -4.87 8.95 3.61
CA ILE A 83 -3.59 8.79 2.94
C ILE A 83 -3.81 8.52 1.45
N CYS A 84 -2.81 8.84 0.64
CA CYS A 84 -2.67 8.30 -0.69
C CYS A 84 -1.51 7.30 -0.63
N VAL A 85 -1.76 6.07 -1.05
CA VAL A 85 -0.77 5.00 -1.01
C VAL A 85 -0.72 4.28 -2.34
N GLU A 86 0.50 4.00 -2.78
CA GLU A 86 0.80 3.18 -3.94
C GLU A 86 1.50 1.91 -3.49
N PHE A 87 1.13 0.78 -4.07
CA PHE A 87 1.70 -0.53 -3.76
C PHE A 87 2.56 -1.03 -4.91
N TYR A 88 3.69 -1.65 -4.59
CA TYR A 88 4.70 -2.00 -5.56
C TYR A 88 5.25 -3.42 -5.36
N SER A 89 5.65 -4.04 -6.48
CA SER A 89 6.50 -5.24 -6.51
C SER A 89 7.90 -4.92 -7.02
N ASP A 90 8.80 -5.91 -6.96
CA ASP A 90 10.06 -5.84 -7.69
C ASP A 90 9.83 -5.72 -9.20
N LYS A 91 10.74 -5.01 -9.86
CA LYS A 91 10.88 -5.00 -11.31
C LYS A 91 11.50 -6.33 -11.72
N LYS A 92 10.87 -7.01 -12.68
CA LYS A 92 11.41 -8.23 -13.28
C LYS A 92 12.65 -7.93 -14.10
#